data_AF-A0A0Q0CUD8-F1
#
_entry.id   AF-A0A0Q0CUD8-F1
#
_cell.length_a   1.000
_cell.length_b   1.000
_cell.length_c   1.000
_cell.angle_alpha   90.00
_cell.angle_beta   90.00
_cell.angle_gamma   90.00
#
_symmetry.space_group_name_H-M   'P 1'
#
loop_
_entity.id
_entity.type
_entity.pdbx_description
1 polymer ?
#
loop_
_entity_poly.entity_id
_entity_poly.type
_entity_poly.pdbx_seq_one_letter_code
_entity_poly.pdbx_strand_id
1 'polypeptide(L)'
;ALAAGAITGVVTSRSGRVLVLKGDTYKDKVPKTEFTEDEDGNVFETRILTDRFVPRIRAWDMTPGSSYLGCALTISSDATTPAAHETTSNTEARSQDALFELGRVMLTHSVQSLLENNSLDVMQYLRRHATGDWGEISNDDWDSNQQALSAEGRLFSGYDIDAGDETRLWIITEVDRSVTTIMLPSDY
;
A
#
# COMPACT_ATOMS: atom_id res chain seq x y z
N ALA A 1 -2.29 16.16 15.87
CA ALA A 1 -3.05 15.81 17.09
C ALA A 1 -4.20 14.88 16.69
N LEU A 2 -4.50 13.85 17.48
CA LEU A 2 -5.68 13.01 17.25
C LEU A 2 -6.95 13.86 17.43
N ALA A 3 -7.94 13.63 16.58
CA ALA A 3 -9.28 14.19 16.76
C ALA A 3 -10.08 13.30 17.72
N ALA A 4 -11.03 13.89 18.45
CA ALA A 4 -11.93 13.12 19.30
C ALA A 4 -12.79 12.19 18.43
N GLY A 5 -12.65 10.88 18.65
CA GLY A 5 -13.34 9.86 17.83
C GLY A 5 -12.72 8.47 17.87
N ALA A 6 -12.08 8.08 18.97
CA ALA A 6 -11.59 6.71 19.13
C ALA A 6 -12.78 5.76 19.29
N ILE A 7 -12.88 4.74 18.43
CA ILE A 7 -13.87 3.67 18.52
C ILE A 7 -13.19 2.36 18.89
N THR A 8 -13.80 1.57 19.76
CA THR A 8 -13.35 0.22 20.09
C THR A 8 -14.56 -0.61 20.51
N GLY A 9 -14.68 -1.84 20.01
CA GLY A 9 -15.82 -2.71 20.32
C GLY A 9 -15.84 -3.98 19.49
N VAL A 10 -16.84 -4.84 19.72
CA VAL A 10 -17.05 -6.08 18.95
C VAL A 10 -18.36 -5.96 18.17
N VAL A 11 -18.33 -6.32 16.89
CA VAL A 11 -19.48 -6.33 15.99
C VAL A 11 -19.73 -7.75 15.50
N THR A 12 -20.97 -8.22 15.61
CA THR A 12 -21.37 -9.54 15.11
C THR A 12 -22.45 -9.38 14.04
N SER A 13 -22.25 -9.95 12.87
CA SER A 13 -23.24 -9.96 11.78
C SER A 13 -24.33 -11.00 12.03
N ARG A 14 -25.48 -10.85 11.35
CA ARG A 14 -26.54 -11.87 11.35
C ARG A 14 -26.11 -13.21 10.73
N SER A 15 -25.06 -13.20 9.91
CA SER A 15 -24.44 -14.41 9.33
C SER A 15 -23.38 -15.05 10.24
N GLY A 16 -23.20 -14.56 11.47
CA GLY A 16 -22.28 -15.12 12.46
C GLY A 16 -20.84 -14.59 12.38
N ARG A 17 -20.54 -13.66 11.45
CA ARG A 17 -19.20 -13.04 11.35
C ARG A 17 -18.97 -12.13 12.56
N VAL A 18 -17.85 -12.31 13.26
CA VAL A 18 -17.46 -11.51 14.44
C VAL A 18 -16.23 -10.69 14.09
N LEU A 19 -16.28 -9.37 14.29
CA LEU A 19 -15.16 -8.45 14.09
C LEU A 19 -14.88 -7.65 15.37
N VAL A 20 -13.63 -7.59 15.83
CA VAL A 20 -13.19 -6.65 16.87
C VAL A 20 -12.66 -5.40 16.21
N LEU A 21 -13.32 -4.27 16.43
CA LEU A 21 -12.96 -2.98 15.83
C LEU A 21 -12.07 -2.17 16.75
N LYS A 22 -11.09 -1.48 16.16
CA LYS A 22 -10.38 -0.34 16.75
C LYS A 22 -10.16 0.72 15.68
N GLY A 23 -10.57 1.96 15.93
CA GLY A 23 -10.36 3.05 14.98
C GLY A 23 -10.09 4.37 15.66
N ASP A 24 -9.32 5.21 14.98
CA ASP A 24 -8.89 6.53 15.42
C ASP A 24 -9.09 7.54 14.28
N THR A 25 -9.39 8.80 14.59
CA THR A 25 -9.54 9.86 13.59
C THR A 25 -8.35 10.81 13.63
N TYR A 26 -7.64 10.89 12.51
CA TYR A 26 -6.49 11.78 12.31
C TYR A 26 -6.94 13.10 11.70
N LYS A 27 -6.09 14.11 11.81
CA LYS A 27 -6.42 15.50 11.46
C LYS A 27 -5.30 16.11 10.62
N ASP A 28 -5.58 16.27 9.34
CA ASP A 28 -4.67 16.87 8.36
C ASP A 28 -5.03 18.34 8.14
N LYS A 29 -4.03 19.17 7.83
CA LYS A 29 -4.21 20.56 7.41
C LYS A 29 -4.12 20.64 5.89
N VAL A 30 -5.22 21.03 5.24
CA VAL A 30 -5.28 21.24 3.79
C VAL A 30 -5.30 22.75 3.52
N PRO A 31 -4.26 23.31 2.90
CA PRO A 31 -4.26 24.72 2.50
C PRO A 31 -5.18 24.93 1.29
N LYS A 32 -6.01 25.97 1.35
CA LYS A 32 -6.74 26.53 0.22
C LYS A 32 -6.30 27.97 0.04
N THR A 33 -5.83 28.32 -1.15
CA THR A 33 -5.48 29.71 -1.50
C THR A 33 -6.64 30.36 -2.24
N GLU A 34 -7.05 31.54 -1.80
CA GLU A 34 -8.00 32.40 -2.49
C GLU A 34 -7.33 33.75 -2.74
N PHE A 35 -7.46 34.26 -3.97
CA PHE A 35 -6.93 35.57 -4.36
C PHE A 35 -8.09 36.56 -4.43
N THR A 36 -7.90 37.76 -3.90
CA THR A 36 -8.89 38.86 -3.97
C THR A 36 -8.20 40.10 -4.50
N GLU A 37 -8.75 40.70 -5.55
CA GLU A 37 -8.27 41.94 -6.15
C GLU A 37 -9.19 43.08 -5.69
N ASP A 38 -8.60 44.21 -5.25
CA ASP A 38 -9.36 45.40 -4.85
C ASP A 38 -9.63 46.34 -6.04
N GLU A 39 -10.40 47.42 -5.81
CA GLU A 39 -10.74 48.41 -6.85
C GLU A 39 -9.52 49.22 -7.34
N ASP A 40 -8.39 49.16 -6.63
CA ASP A 40 -7.11 49.79 -6.98
C ASP A 40 -6.15 48.81 -7.72
N GLY A 41 -6.54 47.54 -7.93
CA GLY A 41 -5.76 46.52 -8.63
C GLY A 41 -4.71 45.79 -7.77
N ASN A 42 -4.79 45.89 -6.45
CA ASN A 42 -3.92 45.14 -5.54
C ASN A 42 -4.47 43.72 -5.32
N VAL A 43 -3.66 42.70 -5.59
CA VAL A 43 -4.02 41.29 -5.36
C VAL A 43 -3.54 40.84 -3.98
N PHE A 44 -4.48 40.44 -3.13
CA PHE A 44 -4.25 39.85 -1.81
C PHE A 44 -4.37 38.32 -1.86
N GLU A 45 -3.34 37.61 -1.38
CA GLU A 45 -3.37 36.15 -1.21
C GLU A 45 -3.88 35.79 0.20
N THR A 46 -5.07 35.16 0.28
CA THR A 46 -5.61 34.60 1.53
C THR A 46 -5.41 33.09 1.58
N ARG A 47 -4.63 32.60 2.56
CA ARG A 47 -4.41 31.16 2.79
C ARG A 47 -5.30 30.64 3.92
N ILE A 48 -6.31 29.85 3.59
CA ILE A 48 -7.24 29.23 4.53
C ILE A 48 -6.75 27.80 4.85
N LEU A 49 -6.39 27.54 6.11
CA LEU A 49 -5.90 26.24 6.56
C LEU A 49 -7.04 25.35 7.10
N THR A 50 -7.71 24.65 6.20
CA THR A 50 -8.86 23.79 6.50
C THR A 50 -8.43 22.50 7.19
N ASP A 51 -9.23 22.04 8.15
CA ASP A 51 -9.03 20.78 8.85
C ASP A 51 -9.74 19.62 8.15
N ARG A 52 -8.99 18.66 7.61
CA ARG A 52 -9.51 17.39 7.08
C ARG A 52 -9.41 16.31 8.16
N PHE A 53 -10.55 15.74 8.53
CA PHE A 53 -10.61 14.63 9.49
C PHE A 53 -10.64 13.29 8.74
N VAL A 54 -9.64 12.44 8.98
CA VAL A 54 -9.44 11.17 8.27
C VAL A 54 -9.62 10.00 9.24
N PRO A 55 -10.73 9.24 9.15
CA PRO A 55 -10.91 8.05 9.98
C PRO A 55 -9.98 6.93 9.51
N ARG A 56 -9.31 6.25 10.45
CA ARG A 56 -8.58 5.01 10.21
C ARG A 56 -9.14 3.93 11.12
N ILE A 57 -9.93 3.03 10.56
CA ILE A 57 -10.61 1.95 11.30
C ILE A 57 -9.99 0.61 10.91
N ARG A 58 -9.62 -0.20 11.90
CA ARG A 58 -9.17 -1.59 11.75
C ARG A 58 -10.16 -2.54 12.40
N ALA A 59 -10.22 -3.76 11.88
CA ALA A 59 -11.11 -4.83 12.32
C ALA A 59 -10.36 -6.18 12.35
N TRP A 60 -10.27 -6.85 13.49
CA TRP A 60 -9.79 -8.23 13.56
C TRP A 60 -10.95 -9.20 13.41
N ASP A 61 -10.86 -10.14 12.47
CA ASP A 61 -11.87 -11.18 12.31
C ASP A 61 -11.71 -12.23 13.42
N MET A 62 -12.75 -12.40 14.23
CA MET A 62 -12.83 -13.37 15.34
C MET A 62 -13.92 -14.42 15.10
N THR A 63 -14.35 -14.59 13.84
CA THR A 63 -15.39 -15.55 13.46
C THR A 63 -14.90 -16.99 13.65
N PRO A 64 -15.50 -17.79 14.54
CA PRO A 64 -15.05 -19.17 14.77
C PRO A 64 -15.14 -20.01 13.49
N GLY A 65 -14.05 -20.68 13.11
CA GLY A 65 -13.96 -21.49 11.89
C GLY A 65 -13.82 -20.69 10.58
N SER A 66 -13.68 -19.36 10.64
CA SER A 66 -13.34 -18.55 9.46
C SER A 66 -11.88 -18.77 9.06
N SER A 67 -11.62 -18.79 7.76
CA SER A 67 -10.26 -18.83 7.23
C SER A 67 -9.45 -17.55 7.48
N TYR A 68 -10.12 -16.44 7.85
CA TYR A 68 -9.48 -15.19 8.29
C TYR A 68 -9.41 -15.05 9.82
N LEU A 69 -9.69 -16.10 10.60
CA LEU A 69 -9.69 -16.00 12.07
C LEU A 69 -8.33 -15.50 12.59
N GLY A 70 -8.33 -14.28 13.15
CA GLY A 70 -7.15 -13.56 13.62
C GLY A 70 -6.64 -12.45 12.68
N CYS A 71 -7.05 -12.44 11.41
CA CYS A 71 -6.60 -11.46 10.41
C CYS A 71 -7.16 -10.06 10.69
N ALA A 72 -6.35 -9.03 10.41
CA ALA A 72 -6.73 -7.62 10.51
C ALA A 72 -7.10 -7.03 9.16
N LEU A 73 -8.26 -6.39 9.09
CA LEU A 73 -8.82 -5.70 7.93
C LEU A 73 -8.84 -4.19 8.19
N THR A 74 -8.73 -3.37 7.15
CA THR A 74 -8.96 -1.91 7.25
C THR A 74 -10.34 -1.60 6.69
N ILE A 75 -11.13 -0.80 7.41
CA ILE A 75 -12.43 -0.31 6.96
C ILE A 75 -12.25 1.13 6.45
N SER A 76 -12.37 1.30 5.14
CA SER A 76 -12.46 2.59 4.45
C SER A 76 -13.92 2.89 4.08
N SER A 77 -14.20 4.14 3.69
CA SER A 77 -15.51 4.57 3.20
C SER A 77 -15.79 4.21 1.74
N ASP A 78 -14.78 3.72 1.02
CA ASP A 78 -14.92 3.31 -0.39
C ASP A 78 -15.61 1.94 -0.44
N ALA A 79 -16.87 1.96 -0.88
CA ALA A 79 -17.74 0.80 -0.89
C ALA A 79 -17.44 -0.19 -2.04
N THR A 80 -16.19 -0.63 -2.16
CA THR A 80 -15.79 -1.73 -3.04
C THR A 80 -15.51 -2.96 -2.18
N THR A 81 -16.42 -3.93 -2.24
CA THR A 81 -16.31 -5.22 -1.55
C THR A 81 -15.31 -6.13 -2.27
N PRO A 82 -14.36 -6.76 -1.56
CA PRO A 82 -13.77 -8.02 -1.98
C PRO A 82 -14.27 -9.16 -1.07
N ALA A 83 -14.74 -10.23 -1.69
CA ALA A 83 -14.98 -11.48 -0.99
C ALA A 83 -13.68 -12.30 -0.90
N ALA A 84 -13.33 -12.70 0.32
CA ALA A 84 -12.75 -14.01 0.69
C ALA A 84 -11.63 -14.68 -0.15
N HIS A 85 -10.59 -15.16 0.58
CA HIS A 85 -9.53 -16.14 0.29
C HIS A 85 -8.14 -15.53 -0.04
N GLU A 86 -7.01 -15.90 0.59
CA GLU A 86 -6.79 -16.77 1.78
C GLU A 86 -5.51 -16.37 2.60
N THR A 87 -4.85 -17.31 3.32
CA THR A 87 -4.17 -17.01 4.61
C THR A 87 -2.93 -17.89 4.91
N THR A 88 -1.77 -17.27 5.28
CA THR A 88 -0.60 -17.78 6.08
C THR A 88 0.32 -18.88 5.49
N SER A 89 1.64 -18.98 5.77
CA SER A 89 2.67 -18.17 6.48
C SER A 89 4.07 -18.78 6.19
N ASN A 90 5.23 -18.13 5.97
CA ASN A 90 6.01 -17.07 6.68
C ASN A 90 6.62 -17.46 8.07
N THR A 91 7.87 -17.07 8.37
CA THR A 91 8.33 -16.35 9.61
C THR A 91 9.87 -16.29 9.76
N GLU A 92 10.46 -15.09 9.74
CA GLU A 92 11.63 -14.67 10.55
C GLU A 92 11.68 -13.12 10.61
N ALA A 93 11.90 -12.53 11.80
CA ALA A 93 11.90 -11.08 12.06
C ALA A 93 10.84 -10.26 11.27
N ARG A 94 9.55 -10.35 11.67
CA ARG A 94 8.42 -9.77 10.93
C ARG A 94 8.42 -8.22 10.86
N SER A 95 9.21 -7.74 9.90
CA SER A 95 8.87 -6.63 9.02
C SER A 95 7.42 -6.76 8.56
N GLN A 96 6.77 -5.62 8.25
CA GLN A 96 5.35 -5.54 7.90
C GLN A 96 4.89 -6.68 6.99
N ASP A 97 3.78 -7.34 7.36
CA ASP A 97 3.35 -8.67 6.91
C ASP A 97 3.62 -8.97 5.42
N ALA A 98 4.80 -9.54 5.11
CA ALA A 98 5.12 -9.99 3.77
C ALA A 98 4.24 -11.20 3.38
N LEU A 99 3.68 -11.15 2.18
CA LEU A 99 2.80 -12.18 1.60
C LEU A 99 3.60 -13.37 1.04
N PHE A 100 4.85 -13.15 0.64
CA PHE A 100 5.75 -14.15 0.07
C PHE A 100 7.22 -13.80 0.41
N GLU A 101 8.12 -14.77 0.21
CA GLU A 101 9.55 -14.57 0.36
C GLU A 101 10.16 -14.01 -0.94
N LEU A 102 11.05 -13.03 -0.82
CA LEU A 102 11.73 -12.39 -1.97
C LEU A 102 12.89 -13.25 -2.55
N GLY A 103 13.23 -14.37 -1.90
CA GLY A 103 14.38 -15.19 -2.27
C GLY A 103 15.67 -14.38 -2.35
N ARG A 104 16.44 -14.58 -3.42
CA ARG A 104 17.62 -13.77 -3.74
C ARG A 104 17.22 -12.50 -4.48
N VAL A 105 17.43 -11.36 -3.85
CA VAL A 105 17.28 -10.06 -4.53
C VAL A 105 18.46 -9.81 -5.47
N MET A 106 18.15 -9.38 -6.70
CA MET A 106 19.10 -8.95 -7.73
C MET A 106 18.73 -7.56 -8.24
N LEU A 107 19.73 -6.78 -8.59
CA LEU A 107 19.63 -5.42 -9.14
C LEU A 107 20.26 -5.41 -10.53
N THR A 108 19.66 -4.72 -11.49
CA THR A 108 20.36 -4.39 -12.74
C THR A 108 21.42 -3.32 -12.49
N HIS A 109 22.40 -3.22 -13.38
CA HIS A 109 23.47 -2.21 -13.29
C HIS A 109 22.89 -0.78 -13.22
N SER A 110 21.81 -0.52 -13.95
CA SER A 110 21.12 0.77 -14.00
C SER A 110 20.49 1.12 -12.65
N VAL A 111 19.75 0.20 -12.03
CA VAL A 111 19.18 0.41 -10.69
C VAL A 111 20.27 0.49 -9.60
N GLN A 112 21.33 -0.32 -9.70
CA GLN A 112 22.48 -0.22 -8.79
C GLN A 112 23.12 1.17 -8.85
N SER A 113 23.26 1.75 -10.05
CA SER A 113 23.80 3.11 -10.24
C SER A 113 22.93 4.18 -9.57
N LEU A 114 21.59 4.05 -9.62
CA LEU A 114 20.66 4.96 -8.95
C LEU A 114 20.73 4.84 -7.41
N LEU A 115 20.96 3.63 -6.89
CA LEU A 115 21.15 3.38 -5.46
C LEU A 115 22.48 3.95 -4.96
N GLU A 116 23.58 3.76 -5.70
CA GLU A 116 24.91 4.31 -5.37
C GLU A 116 24.93 5.84 -5.38
N ASN A 117 24.18 6.47 -6.30
CA ASN A 117 23.96 7.92 -6.35
C ASN A 117 22.93 8.42 -5.31
N ASN A 118 22.41 7.55 -4.43
CA ASN A 118 21.40 7.85 -3.42
C ASN A 118 20.13 8.53 -3.99
N SER A 119 19.82 8.26 -5.26
CA SER A 119 18.64 8.79 -5.96
C SER A 119 17.41 7.88 -5.83
N LEU A 120 17.61 6.63 -5.36
CA LEU A 120 16.55 5.63 -5.24
C LEU A 120 16.70 4.82 -3.95
N ASP A 121 15.73 4.92 -3.02
CA ASP A 121 15.59 3.93 -1.95
C ASP A 121 14.88 2.69 -2.49
N VAL A 122 15.65 1.66 -2.82
CA VAL A 122 15.14 0.37 -3.30
C VAL A 122 14.34 -0.38 -2.20
N MET A 123 14.69 -0.19 -0.92
CA MET A 123 14.10 -0.95 0.18
C MET A 123 12.63 -0.57 0.43
N GLN A 124 12.21 0.64 0.07
CA GLN A 124 10.78 1.01 0.14
C GLN A 124 9.95 0.20 -0.86
N TYR A 125 10.42 0.05 -2.11
CA TYR A 125 9.70 -0.65 -3.17
C TYR A 125 9.73 -2.18 -2.97
N LEU A 126 10.84 -2.74 -2.49
CA LEU A 126 10.91 -4.15 -2.08
C LEU A 126 9.90 -4.48 -0.97
N ARG A 127 9.73 -3.60 0.03
CA ARG A 127 8.71 -3.78 1.07
C ARG A 127 7.30 -3.72 0.49
N ARG A 128 7.00 -2.73 -0.36
CA ARG A 128 5.72 -2.62 -1.08
C ARG A 128 5.40 -3.94 -1.81
N HIS A 129 6.32 -4.40 -2.66
CA HIS A 129 6.22 -5.64 -3.43
C HIS A 129 5.96 -6.85 -2.51
N ALA A 130 6.79 -7.05 -1.47
CA ALA A 130 6.63 -8.14 -0.53
C ALA A 130 5.27 -8.12 0.21
N THR A 131 4.70 -6.95 0.45
CA THR A 131 3.37 -6.77 1.09
C THR A 131 2.18 -6.78 0.13
N GLY A 132 2.38 -7.00 -1.17
CA GLY A 132 1.31 -7.01 -2.18
C GLY A 132 0.85 -5.63 -2.67
N ASP A 133 1.58 -4.57 -2.37
CA ASP A 133 1.41 -3.28 -3.03
C ASP A 133 2.18 -3.32 -4.35
N TRP A 134 1.45 -3.63 -5.43
CA TRP A 134 2.02 -3.85 -6.76
C TRP A 134 2.33 -2.57 -7.55
N GLY A 135 2.04 -1.39 -6.98
CA GLY A 135 2.16 -0.11 -7.67
C GLY A 135 1.13 0.07 -8.80
N GLU A 136 1.49 0.86 -9.79
CA GLU A 136 0.59 1.39 -10.83
C GLU A 136 0.57 0.47 -12.06
N ILE A 137 0.28 -0.81 -11.88
CA ILE A 137 0.17 -1.82 -12.96
C ILE A 137 -1.26 -1.90 -13.52
N SER A 138 -1.47 -2.66 -14.60
CA SER A 138 -2.83 -2.88 -15.14
C SER A 138 -3.66 -3.78 -14.22
N ASN A 139 -4.99 -3.75 -14.37
CA ASN A 139 -5.88 -4.67 -13.64
C ASN A 139 -5.58 -6.13 -13.98
N ASP A 140 -5.24 -6.43 -15.23
CA ASP A 140 -4.93 -7.79 -15.70
C ASP A 140 -3.64 -8.32 -15.04
N ASP A 141 -2.62 -7.46 -14.89
CA ASP A 141 -1.39 -7.78 -14.14
C ASP A 141 -1.67 -7.93 -12.63
N TRP A 142 -2.56 -7.08 -12.08
CA TRP A 142 -2.95 -7.12 -10.68
C TRP A 142 -3.68 -8.44 -10.35
N ASP A 143 -4.63 -8.86 -11.18
CA ASP A 143 -5.33 -10.14 -11.06
C ASP A 143 -4.38 -11.33 -11.27
N SER A 144 -3.44 -11.21 -12.20
CA SER A 144 -2.38 -12.21 -12.42
C SER A 144 -1.51 -12.39 -11.18
N ASN A 145 -1.14 -11.30 -10.50
CA ASN A 145 -0.42 -11.37 -9.23
C ASN A 145 -1.24 -12.04 -8.12
N GLN A 146 -2.54 -11.73 -7.98
CA GLN A 146 -3.37 -12.38 -6.95
C GLN A 146 -3.48 -13.90 -7.17
N GLN A 147 -3.61 -14.32 -8.43
CA GLN A 147 -3.58 -15.74 -8.79
C GLN A 147 -2.22 -16.36 -8.44
N ALA A 148 -1.12 -15.70 -8.82
CA ALA A 148 0.24 -16.14 -8.52
C ALA A 148 0.60 -16.14 -7.02
N LEU A 149 -0.12 -15.45 -6.13
CA LEU A 149 0.08 -15.61 -4.68
C LEU A 149 -0.34 -16.99 -4.16
N SER A 150 -1.27 -17.66 -4.85
CA SER A 150 -1.82 -18.97 -4.45
C SER A 150 -1.48 -20.13 -5.42
N ALA A 151 -0.90 -19.80 -6.58
CA ALA A 151 -0.60 -20.74 -7.67
C ALA A 151 0.80 -20.47 -8.26
N GLU A 152 1.22 -21.30 -9.21
CA GLU A 152 2.48 -21.12 -9.93
C GLU A 152 2.37 -19.97 -10.95
N GLY A 153 2.98 -18.83 -10.63
CA GLY A 153 3.09 -17.68 -11.52
C GLY A 153 4.16 -16.69 -11.08
N ARG A 154 4.70 -15.90 -12.01
CA ARG A 154 5.61 -14.78 -11.66
C ARG A 154 4.80 -13.64 -11.04
N LEU A 155 5.42 -12.90 -10.13
CA LEU A 155 4.86 -11.66 -9.57
C LEU A 155 5.55 -10.47 -10.23
N PHE A 156 4.78 -9.44 -10.56
CA PHE A 156 5.26 -8.21 -11.19
C PHE A 156 4.79 -6.97 -10.42
N SER A 157 5.62 -5.95 -10.33
CA SER A 157 5.21 -4.64 -9.81
C SER A 157 5.90 -3.54 -10.56
N GLY A 158 5.16 -2.47 -10.82
CA GLY A 158 5.64 -1.28 -11.51
C GLY A 158 5.36 -0.07 -10.64
N TYR A 159 6.41 0.67 -10.30
CA TYR A 159 6.31 1.87 -9.47
C TYR A 159 6.74 3.11 -10.23
N ASP A 160 5.99 4.19 -10.08
CA ASP A 160 6.45 5.51 -10.48
C ASP A 160 7.57 5.96 -9.51
N ILE A 161 8.67 6.41 -10.10
CA ILE A 161 9.85 6.91 -9.39
C ILE A 161 10.25 8.29 -9.94
N ASP A 162 11.03 9.02 -9.17
CA ASP A 162 11.66 10.28 -9.59
C ASP A 162 13.15 10.16 -9.25
N ALA A 163 13.90 9.52 -10.14
CA ALA A 163 15.28 9.08 -9.89
C ALA A 163 16.18 9.36 -11.10
N GLY A 164 16.58 10.63 -11.27
CA GLY A 164 17.32 11.08 -12.43
C GLY A 164 16.37 11.29 -13.62
N ASP A 165 16.72 10.72 -14.78
CA ASP A 165 15.84 10.73 -15.97
C ASP A 165 14.82 9.56 -15.97
N GLU A 166 14.91 8.66 -14.98
CA GLU A 166 14.08 7.45 -14.89
C GLU A 166 12.79 7.72 -14.12
N THR A 167 11.67 7.31 -14.72
CA THR A 167 10.31 7.53 -14.20
C THR A 167 9.64 6.27 -13.69
N ARG A 168 10.23 5.09 -13.94
CA ARG A 168 9.59 3.80 -13.66
C ARG A 168 10.58 2.76 -13.12
N LEU A 169 10.17 2.04 -12.07
CA LEU A 169 10.89 0.88 -11.52
C LEU A 169 10.04 -0.38 -11.68
N TRP A 170 10.65 -1.47 -12.12
CA TRP A 170 10.03 -2.80 -12.18
C TRP A 170 10.65 -3.73 -11.14
N ILE A 171 9.80 -4.51 -10.46
CA ILE A 171 10.20 -5.60 -9.58
C ILE A 171 9.49 -6.88 -10.03
N ILE A 172 10.27 -7.91 -10.35
CA ILE A 172 9.79 -9.21 -10.83
C ILE A 172 10.28 -10.30 -9.89
N THR A 173 9.36 -11.11 -9.34
CA THR A 173 9.71 -12.31 -8.57
C THR A 173 9.38 -13.57 -9.37
N GLU A 174 10.35 -14.47 -9.48
CA GLU A 174 10.22 -15.74 -10.22
C GLU A 174 9.17 -16.69 -9.62
N VAL A 175 8.69 -17.63 -10.45
CA VAL A 175 7.58 -18.55 -10.13
C VAL A 175 7.77 -19.29 -8.81
N ASP A 176 9.00 -19.76 -8.56
CA ASP A 176 9.39 -20.50 -7.36
C ASP A 176 9.81 -19.61 -6.17
N ARG A 177 9.67 -18.28 -6.31
CA ARG A 177 10.10 -17.26 -5.35
C ARG A 177 11.61 -17.29 -5.05
N SER A 178 12.43 -17.97 -5.85
CA SER A 178 13.88 -18.09 -5.60
C SER A 178 14.68 -16.82 -5.88
N VAL A 179 14.18 -15.95 -6.78
CA VAL A 179 14.83 -14.72 -7.20
C VAL A 179 13.80 -13.59 -7.35
N THR A 180 14.13 -12.42 -6.80
CA THR A 180 13.47 -11.13 -7.10
C THR A 180 14.44 -10.25 -7.85
N THR A 181 14.13 -9.84 -9.08
CA THR A 181 14.95 -8.90 -9.85
C THR A 181 14.31 -7.51 -9.88
N ILE A 182 15.12 -6.50 -9.64
CA ILE A 182 14.75 -5.08 -9.65
C ILE A 182 15.46 -4.42 -10.82
N MET A 183 14.69 -3.79 -11.70
CA MET A 183 15.16 -3.32 -13.01
C MET A 183 14.39 -2.06 -13.46
N LEU A 184 14.96 -1.34 -14.43
CA LEU A 184 14.23 -0.33 -15.18
C LEU A 184 13.52 -1.00 -16.38
N PRO A 185 12.46 -0.41 -16.95
CA PRO A 185 11.86 -0.93 -18.19
C PRO A 185 12.83 -1.00 -19.38
N SER A 186 13.90 -0.20 -19.35
CA SER A 186 14.98 -0.16 -20.34
C SER A 186 15.98 -1.33 -20.21
N ASP A 187 15.96 -2.08 -19.11
CA ASP A 187 16.82 -3.24 -18.86
C ASP A 187 16.17 -4.59 -19.28
N TYR A 188 14.93 -4.58 -19.77
CA TYR A 188 14.10 -5.76 -20.09
C TYR A 188 13.89 -5.98 -21.59
#